data_AF-A0A662CUS7-F1
#
_entry.id   AF-A0A662CUS7-F1
#
_cell.length_a   1.000
_cell.length_b   1.000
_cell.length_c   1.000
_cell.angle_alpha   90.00
_cell.angle_beta   90.00
_cell.angle_gamma   90.00
#
_symmetry.space_group_name_H-M   'P 1'
#
loop_
_entity.id
_entity.type
_entity.pdbx_description
1 polymer ?
#
loop_
_entity_poly.entity_id
_entity_poly.type
_entity_poly.pdbx_seq_one_letter_code
_entity_poly.pdbx_strand_id
1 'polypeptide(L)'
;MKFNTEIQALIRQRYSCRSYAKTQLSIDDLGILNSTADKYQIGPFTNQVRAEIISASQENTADIKRLGTYGFIKNPMGFITIAAQDTQGAMVDVGYLIEILILKATDLGIGTCWLGGTFTRSQFARTIELRDGEIIPAVISIGYPLNRQALLDRISRTYAGSDRRLPWQELFYDGSLSQPLTPHQAGQYQEPLEMVRLAPSASNQQPWRIIHHKDQFHFYLQRTEKYPAPVFKKILKLADLQSIDLGIAMAHFKLSALGRELSGEWLINDPGLPLDKPGLEYISSWKNKA
;
A
#
# COMPACT_ATOMS: atom_id res chain seq x y z
N MET A 1 -13.88 -6.72 6.37
CA MET A 1 -12.91 -6.78 7.48
C MET A 1 -13.46 -5.97 8.64
N LYS A 2 -13.30 -6.40 9.90
CA LYS A 2 -13.69 -5.56 11.04
C LYS A 2 -12.46 -4.82 11.56
N PHE A 3 -12.56 -3.50 11.64
CA PHE A 3 -11.59 -2.63 12.30
C PHE A 3 -12.18 -2.15 13.63
N ASN A 4 -11.33 -1.87 14.61
CA ASN A 4 -11.77 -1.29 15.89
C ASN A 4 -12.06 0.20 15.73
N THR A 5 -11.33 0.86 14.82
CA THR A 5 -11.49 2.27 14.45
C THR A 5 -12.10 2.40 13.05
N GLU A 6 -12.78 3.51 12.79
CA GLU A 6 -13.24 3.88 11.45
C GLU A 6 -12.08 3.89 10.45
N ILE A 7 -12.28 3.31 9.26
CA ILE A 7 -11.21 3.10 8.29
C ILE A 7 -10.60 4.42 7.78
N GLN A 8 -11.39 5.47 7.63
CA GLN A 8 -10.94 6.79 7.22
C GLN A 8 -9.99 7.38 8.26
N ALA A 9 -10.31 7.22 9.55
CA ALA A 9 -9.43 7.64 10.64
C ALA A 9 -8.12 6.84 10.65
N LEU A 10 -8.17 5.52 10.40
CA LEU A 10 -6.95 4.69 10.28
C LEU A 10 -6.06 5.13 9.12
N ILE A 11 -6.64 5.42 7.95
CA ILE A 11 -5.90 5.91 6.78
C ILE A 11 -5.22 7.25 7.08
N ARG A 12 -5.91 8.16 7.79
CA ARG A 12 -5.36 9.46 8.21
C ARG A 12 -4.28 9.32 9.30
N GLN A 13 -4.39 8.33 10.17
CA GLN A 13 -3.41 8.03 11.21
C GLN A 13 -2.14 7.36 10.66
N ARG A 14 -2.28 6.54 9.60
CA ARG A 14 -1.19 5.77 9.03
C ARG A 14 -0.12 6.69 8.41
N TYR A 15 1.13 6.43 8.78
CA TYR A 15 2.31 7.12 8.25
C TYR A 15 3.49 6.15 8.18
N SER A 16 4.54 6.50 7.43
CA SER A 16 5.78 5.70 7.38
C SER A 16 6.58 5.87 8.67
N CYS A 17 6.38 4.96 9.63
CA CYS A 17 7.11 4.89 10.89
C CYS A 17 8.52 4.33 10.67
N ARG A 18 9.55 5.05 11.11
CA ARG A 18 10.95 4.65 10.92
C ARG A 18 11.74 4.53 12.23
N SER A 19 11.08 4.78 13.36
CA SER A 19 11.68 4.73 14.69
C SER A 19 10.71 4.07 15.65
N TYR A 20 11.12 2.93 16.19
CA TYR A 20 10.29 2.10 17.05
C TYR A 20 10.83 2.07 18.49
N ALA A 21 9.91 1.87 19.44
CA ALA A 21 10.24 1.50 20.80
C ALA A 21 10.88 0.12 20.82
N LYS A 22 11.71 -0.16 21.84
CA LYS A 22 12.35 -1.47 22.02
C LYS A 22 11.42 -2.52 22.67
N THR A 23 10.14 -2.21 22.77
CA THR A 23 9.11 -3.09 23.34
C THR A 23 8.71 -4.14 22.31
N GLN A 24 8.72 -5.42 22.68
CA GLN A 24 8.29 -6.52 21.81
C GLN A 24 6.80 -6.39 21.47
N LEU A 25 6.42 -6.81 20.27
CA LEU A 25 5.02 -6.92 19.88
C LEU A 25 4.34 -7.98 20.75
N SER A 26 3.11 -7.69 21.19
CA SER A 26 2.35 -8.64 22.00
C SER A 26 1.99 -9.90 21.19
N ILE A 27 1.83 -11.03 21.88
CA ILE A 27 1.41 -12.30 21.26
C ILE A 27 0.03 -12.13 20.60
N ASP A 28 -0.87 -11.38 21.25
CA ASP A 28 -2.21 -11.12 20.72
C ASP A 28 -2.15 -10.32 19.41
N ASP A 29 -1.34 -9.25 19.36
CA ASP A 29 -1.18 -8.45 18.14
C ASP A 29 -0.59 -9.28 17.00
N LEU A 30 0.44 -10.09 17.30
CA LEU A 30 1.03 -11.01 16.31
C LEU A 30 0.02 -12.04 15.83
N GLY A 31 -0.80 -12.59 16.72
CA GLY A 31 -1.88 -13.52 16.37
C GLY A 31 -2.91 -12.89 15.43
N ILE A 32 -3.32 -11.64 15.70
CA ILE A 32 -4.25 -10.89 14.84
C ILE A 32 -3.63 -10.59 13.48
N LEU A 33 -2.36 -10.18 13.42
CA LEU A 33 -1.68 -9.90 12.17
C LEU A 33 -1.48 -11.17 11.32
N ASN A 34 -1.06 -12.28 11.92
CA ASN A 34 -0.94 -13.57 11.21
C ASN A 34 -2.29 -14.04 10.67
N SER A 35 -3.33 -14.01 11.52
CA SER A 35 -4.70 -14.37 11.08
C SER A 35 -5.21 -13.47 9.95
N THR A 36 -4.78 -12.20 9.94
CA THR A 36 -5.10 -11.26 8.87
C THR A 36 -4.36 -11.60 7.59
N ALA A 37 -3.05 -11.89 7.67
CA ALA A 37 -2.25 -12.33 6.54
C ALA A 37 -2.81 -13.62 5.92
N ASP A 38 -3.21 -14.59 6.74
CA ASP A 38 -3.79 -15.85 6.29
C ASP A 38 -5.15 -15.68 5.60
N LYS A 39 -5.94 -14.71 6.07
CA LYS A 39 -7.25 -14.42 5.50
C LYS A 39 -7.19 -13.69 4.16
N TYR A 40 -6.20 -12.83 3.94
CA TYR A 40 -6.12 -11.96 2.76
C TYR A 40 -4.90 -12.30 1.92
N GLN A 41 -5.00 -13.41 1.18
CA GLN A 41 -3.91 -13.91 0.33
C GLN A 41 -4.19 -13.77 -1.18
N ILE A 42 -5.43 -13.50 -1.60
CA ILE A 42 -5.80 -13.42 -3.02
C ILE A 42 -6.36 -12.04 -3.33
N GLY A 43 -5.71 -11.34 -4.27
CA GLY A 43 -6.06 -9.98 -4.64
C GLY A 43 -7.04 -9.89 -5.80
N PRO A 44 -7.44 -8.67 -6.21
CA PRO A 44 -8.36 -8.44 -7.34
C PRO A 44 -7.92 -9.05 -8.68
N PHE A 45 -6.61 -9.25 -8.89
CA PHE A 45 -6.05 -9.86 -10.10
C PHE A 45 -5.83 -11.37 -9.94
N THR A 46 -6.40 -11.98 -8.90
CA THR A 46 -6.39 -13.43 -8.60
C THR A 46 -5.01 -14.01 -8.29
N ASN A 47 -4.00 -13.17 -8.07
CA ASN A 47 -2.67 -13.65 -7.68
C ASN A 47 -2.65 -13.96 -6.18
N GLN A 48 -1.89 -15.00 -5.83
CA GLN A 48 -1.61 -15.33 -4.45
C GLN A 48 -0.41 -14.52 -3.93
N VAL A 49 -0.59 -13.88 -2.78
CA VAL A 49 0.44 -13.14 -2.06
C VAL A 49 0.63 -13.76 -0.69
N ARG A 50 1.87 -14.14 -0.38
CA ARG A 50 2.28 -14.65 0.92
C ARG A 50 2.89 -13.51 1.73
N ALA A 51 2.45 -13.36 2.98
CA ALA A 51 2.99 -12.39 3.92
C ALA A 51 3.44 -13.13 5.18
N GLU A 52 4.74 -13.16 5.44
CA GLU A 52 5.30 -13.83 6.62
C GLU A 52 5.81 -12.82 7.63
N ILE A 53 5.35 -12.95 8.87
CA ILE A 53 5.68 -12.04 9.96
C ILE A 53 6.81 -12.62 10.77
N ILE A 54 7.94 -11.92 10.77
CA ILE A 54 9.13 -12.28 11.54
C ILE A 54 9.28 -11.24 12.64
N SER A 55 9.08 -11.62 13.90
CA SER A 55 9.15 -10.70 15.04
C SER A 55 10.34 -10.97 15.95
N ALA A 56 10.82 -9.91 16.60
CA ALA A 56 11.86 -9.99 17.62
C ALA A 56 11.34 -10.65 18.89
N SER A 57 12.03 -11.70 19.32
CA SER A 57 11.96 -12.35 20.63
C SER A 57 13.25 -12.07 21.41
N GLN A 58 13.29 -12.46 22.69
CA GLN A 58 14.50 -12.30 23.50
C GLN A 58 15.72 -13.05 22.90
N GLU A 59 15.46 -14.15 22.20
CA GLU A 59 16.48 -15.05 21.66
C GLU A 59 16.98 -14.60 20.27
N ASN A 60 16.12 -13.99 19.44
CA ASN A 60 16.45 -13.67 18.05
C ASN A 60 16.56 -12.15 17.76
N THR A 61 16.52 -11.29 18.79
CA THR A 61 16.59 -9.81 18.61
C THR A 61 17.84 -9.39 17.82
N ALA A 62 18.97 -10.08 18.00
CA ALA A 62 20.19 -9.81 17.25
C ALA A 62 20.02 -10.12 15.76
N ASP A 63 19.29 -11.18 15.42
CA ASP A 63 19.05 -11.59 14.03
C ASP A 63 18.07 -10.67 13.32
N ILE A 64 17.02 -10.19 14.02
CA ILE A 64 16.13 -9.15 13.49
C ILE A 64 16.89 -7.86 13.18
N LYS A 65 17.84 -7.46 14.05
CA LYS A 65 18.68 -6.28 13.78
C LYS A 65 19.65 -6.49 12.63
N ARG A 66 20.04 -7.74 12.37
CA ARG A 66 20.92 -8.12 11.24
C ARG A 66 20.17 -8.20 9.91
N LEU A 67 18.84 -8.31 9.92
CA LEU A 67 18.03 -8.14 8.71
C LEU A 67 18.24 -6.72 8.19
N GLY A 68 19.08 -6.63 7.17
CA GLY A 68 19.63 -5.37 6.69
C GLY A 68 18.53 -4.51 6.09
N THR A 69 18.19 -3.43 6.78
CA THR A 69 17.59 -2.24 6.17
C THR A 69 18.71 -1.22 6.11
N TYR A 70 18.93 -0.53 4.97
CA TYR A 70 20.13 0.29 4.75
C TYR A 70 20.15 1.60 5.58
N GLY A 71 20.07 1.53 6.91
CA GLY A 71 20.27 2.64 7.86
C GLY A 71 19.05 3.55 8.09
N PHE A 72 17.91 3.31 7.42
CA PHE A 72 16.74 4.19 7.50
C PHE A 72 15.75 3.83 8.61
N ILE A 73 15.81 2.62 9.17
CA ILE A 73 14.89 2.13 10.19
C ILE A 73 15.63 1.94 11.51
N LYS A 74 15.08 2.49 12.60
CA LYS A 74 15.64 2.41 13.95
C LYS A 74 14.81 1.48 14.82
N ASN A 75 15.47 0.44 15.33
CA ASN A 75 14.92 -0.57 16.26
C ASN A 75 13.65 -1.30 15.75
N PRO A 76 13.57 -1.79 14.51
CA PRO A 76 12.40 -2.57 14.09
C PRO A 76 12.19 -3.76 15.04
N MET A 77 10.94 -3.97 15.46
CA MET A 77 10.57 -5.09 16.34
C MET A 77 10.06 -6.30 15.54
N GLY A 78 10.02 -6.17 14.23
CA GLY A 78 9.78 -7.24 13.29
C GLY A 78 9.70 -6.73 11.86
N PHE A 79 9.44 -7.66 10.95
CA PHE A 79 9.19 -7.40 9.55
C PHE A 79 8.03 -8.26 9.05
N ILE A 80 7.24 -7.70 8.13
CA ILE A 80 6.37 -8.46 7.24
C ILE A 80 7.15 -8.64 5.93
N THR A 81 7.49 -9.88 5.60
CA THR A 81 8.17 -10.24 4.36
C THR A 81 7.14 -10.71 3.35
N ILE A 82 7.18 -10.11 2.17
CA ILE A 82 6.19 -10.37 1.13
C ILE A 82 6.82 -11.29 0.09
N ALA A 83 6.11 -12.33 -0.31
CA ALA A 83 6.48 -13.20 -1.42
C ALA A 83 5.30 -13.36 -2.38
N ALA A 84 5.58 -13.27 -3.68
CA ALA A 84 4.58 -13.46 -4.74
C ALA A 84 5.27 -13.89 -6.03
N GLN A 85 4.56 -14.57 -6.92
CA GLN A 85 5.03 -14.79 -8.29
C GLN A 85 4.97 -13.48 -9.09
N ASP A 86 5.89 -13.30 -10.06
CA ASP A 86 5.90 -12.13 -10.95
C ASP A 86 4.99 -12.35 -12.17
N THR A 87 3.68 -12.43 -11.90
CA THR A 87 2.62 -12.61 -12.90
C THR A 87 1.85 -11.31 -13.14
N GLN A 88 1.02 -11.28 -14.19
CA GLN A 88 0.24 -10.09 -14.53
C GLN A 88 -0.66 -9.67 -13.36
N GLY A 89 -0.57 -8.39 -12.96
CA GLY A 89 -1.33 -7.85 -11.84
C GLY A 89 -0.81 -8.22 -10.45
N ALA A 90 0.19 -9.10 -10.34
CA ALA A 90 0.67 -9.58 -9.04
C ALA A 90 1.20 -8.44 -8.15
N MET A 91 1.90 -7.47 -8.73
CA MET A 91 2.40 -6.31 -7.99
C MET A 91 1.25 -5.40 -7.50
N VAL A 92 0.14 -5.33 -8.24
CA VAL A 92 -1.06 -4.61 -7.81
C VAL A 92 -1.72 -5.36 -6.63
N ASP A 93 -1.84 -6.69 -6.73
CA ASP A 93 -2.36 -7.53 -5.64
C ASP A 93 -1.49 -7.44 -4.39
N VAL A 94 -0.16 -7.39 -4.53
CA VAL A 94 0.79 -7.16 -3.43
C VAL A 94 0.47 -5.84 -2.72
N GLY A 95 0.39 -4.73 -3.44
CA GLY A 95 0.06 -3.45 -2.84
C GLY A 95 -1.30 -3.46 -2.14
N TYR A 96 -2.29 -4.04 -2.80
CA TYR A 96 -3.66 -4.10 -2.31
C TYR A 96 -3.79 -4.92 -1.01
N LEU A 97 -3.25 -6.14 -0.98
CA LEU A 97 -3.40 -7.05 0.16
C LEU A 97 -2.55 -6.61 1.36
N ILE A 98 -1.33 -6.15 1.10
CA ILE A 98 -0.42 -5.75 2.19
C ILE A 98 -0.86 -4.44 2.81
N GLU A 99 -1.47 -3.52 2.05
CA GLU A 99 -2.01 -2.29 2.66
C GLU A 99 -3.21 -2.60 3.59
N ILE A 100 -4.03 -3.62 3.29
CA ILE A 100 -5.05 -4.12 4.22
C ILE A 100 -4.41 -4.57 5.54
N LEU A 101 -3.32 -5.33 5.47
CA LEU A 101 -2.57 -5.79 6.64
C LEU A 101 -1.92 -4.62 7.40
N ILE A 102 -1.40 -3.61 6.69
CA ILE A 102 -0.82 -2.38 7.29
C ILE A 102 -1.88 -1.54 8.01
N LEU A 103 -3.08 -1.40 7.44
CA LEU A 103 -4.17 -0.68 8.09
C LEU A 103 -4.65 -1.45 9.33
N LYS A 104 -4.62 -2.79 9.30
CA LYS A 104 -4.84 -3.60 10.50
C LYS A 104 -3.74 -3.40 11.55
N ALA A 105 -2.46 -3.36 11.16
CA ALA A 105 -1.38 -3.02 12.09
C ALA A 105 -1.58 -1.63 12.71
N THR A 106 -2.03 -0.65 11.91
CA THR A 106 -2.34 0.71 12.38
C THR A 106 -3.46 0.71 13.42
N ASP A 107 -4.51 -0.10 13.21
CA ASP A 107 -5.64 -0.30 14.14
C ASP A 107 -5.21 -0.93 15.48
N LEU A 108 -4.10 -1.67 15.49
CA LEU A 108 -3.44 -2.21 16.69
C LEU A 108 -2.42 -1.24 17.33
N GLY A 109 -2.25 -0.04 16.76
CA GLY A 109 -1.24 0.93 17.21
C GLY A 109 0.19 0.56 16.84
N ILE A 110 0.37 -0.36 15.89
CA ILE A 110 1.67 -0.78 15.35
C ILE A 110 2.03 0.14 14.18
N GLY A 111 3.19 0.79 14.28
CA GLY A 111 3.72 1.59 13.19
C GLY A 111 4.31 0.69 12.09
N THR A 112 4.25 1.17 10.85
CA THR A 112 4.75 0.42 9.69
C THR A 112 5.55 1.30 8.74
N CYS A 113 6.45 0.69 7.95
CA CYS A 113 7.05 1.37 6.79
C CYS A 113 7.38 0.38 5.68
N TRP A 114 6.89 0.68 4.47
CA TRP A 114 7.24 0.02 3.22
C TRP A 114 8.73 0.20 2.89
N LEU A 115 9.39 -0.90 2.50
CA LEU A 115 10.77 -0.95 2.04
C LEU A 115 10.85 -1.74 0.71
N GLY A 116 10.74 -1.04 -0.42
CA GLY A 116 10.78 -1.67 -1.75
C GLY A 116 12.19 -1.76 -2.37
N GLY A 117 13.09 -0.84 -2.00
CA GLY A 117 14.45 -0.77 -2.55
C GLY A 117 15.56 -0.95 -1.52
N THR A 118 15.26 -0.79 -0.23
CA THR A 118 16.25 -0.55 0.81
C THR A 118 16.36 -1.70 1.83
N PHE A 119 16.50 -2.93 1.35
CA PHE A 119 16.69 -4.11 2.20
C PHE A 119 17.55 -5.23 1.56
N THR A 120 18.15 -6.08 2.40
CA THR A 120 18.96 -7.22 1.96
C THR A 120 18.08 -8.42 1.55
N ARG A 121 17.60 -8.44 0.29
CA ARG A 121 16.72 -9.49 -0.26
C ARG A 121 17.15 -10.92 0.08
N SER A 122 18.44 -11.24 -0.02
CA SER A 122 18.94 -12.60 0.21
C SER A 122 18.81 -13.08 1.66
N GLN A 123 18.84 -12.16 2.64
CA GLN A 123 18.62 -12.52 4.04
C GLN A 123 17.14 -12.88 4.26
N PHE A 124 16.23 -12.01 3.80
CA PHE A 124 14.80 -12.26 3.90
C PHE A 124 14.38 -13.53 3.15
N ALA A 125 14.91 -13.76 1.94
CA ALA A 125 14.61 -14.96 1.16
C ALA A 125 14.99 -16.25 1.88
N ARG A 126 16.10 -16.27 2.63
CA ARG A 126 16.46 -17.41 3.46
C ARG A 126 15.52 -17.57 4.65
N THR A 127 15.14 -16.47 5.30
CA THR A 127 14.29 -16.52 6.50
C THR A 127 12.89 -17.04 6.21
N ILE A 128 12.32 -16.73 5.03
CA ILE A 128 10.97 -17.17 4.64
C ILE A 128 10.95 -18.40 3.73
N GLU A 129 12.11 -19.06 3.57
CA GLU A 129 12.29 -20.19 2.66
C GLU A 129 11.64 -19.90 1.29
N LEU A 130 12.08 -18.83 0.63
CA LEU A 130 11.49 -18.32 -0.61
C LEU A 130 11.35 -19.45 -1.63
N ARG A 131 10.13 -19.63 -2.14
CA ARG A 131 9.79 -20.77 -2.99
C ARG A 131 10.17 -20.49 -4.44
N ASP A 132 10.31 -21.55 -5.22
CA ASP A 132 10.61 -21.43 -6.64
C ASP A 132 9.57 -20.55 -7.37
N GLY A 133 10.06 -19.59 -8.15
CA GLY A 133 9.23 -18.63 -8.89
C GLY A 133 8.74 -17.43 -8.08
N GLU A 134 8.89 -17.43 -6.75
CA GLU A 134 8.56 -16.25 -5.94
C GLU A 134 9.67 -15.19 -6.01
N ILE A 135 9.25 -13.93 -5.90
CA ILE A 135 10.11 -12.77 -5.65
C ILE A 135 9.73 -12.12 -4.33
N ILE A 136 10.66 -11.36 -3.74
CA ILE A 136 10.39 -10.48 -2.60
C ILE A 136 10.31 -9.04 -3.10
N PRO A 137 9.10 -8.52 -3.37
CA PRO A 137 8.96 -7.20 -3.96
C PRO A 137 9.22 -6.07 -2.96
N ALA A 138 8.86 -6.29 -1.70
CA ALA A 138 9.08 -5.36 -0.61
C ALA A 138 9.08 -6.11 0.74
N VAL A 139 9.54 -5.40 1.78
CA VAL A 139 9.35 -5.80 3.18
C VAL A 139 8.77 -4.63 3.95
N ILE A 140 8.00 -4.89 5.00
CA ILE A 140 7.41 -3.87 5.86
C ILE A 140 8.08 -3.96 7.22
N SER A 141 8.76 -2.90 7.66
CA SER A 141 9.19 -2.85 9.07
C SER A 141 7.99 -2.63 9.97
N ILE A 142 7.96 -3.29 11.14
CA ILE A 142 6.88 -3.16 12.12
C ILE A 142 7.41 -2.98 13.55
N GLY A 143 6.62 -2.31 14.38
CA GLY A 143 6.88 -2.13 15.81
C GLY A 143 6.03 -1.03 16.42
N TYR A 144 5.98 -0.95 17.76
CA TYR A 144 5.34 0.20 18.40
C TYR A 144 6.16 1.47 18.15
N PRO A 145 5.55 2.60 17.73
CA PRO A 145 6.27 3.85 17.50
C PRO A 145 7.03 4.33 18.74
N LEU A 146 8.27 4.81 18.57
CA LEU A 146 9.15 5.24 19.69
C LEU A 146 8.54 6.39 20.51
N ASN A 147 7.80 7.29 19.89
CA ASN A 147 7.20 8.43 20.56
C ASN A 147 5.70 8.51 20.20
N ARG A 148 4.84 7.98 21.09
CA ARG A 148 3.38 8.12 20.99
C ARG A 148 2.95 9.59 20.99
N GLN A 149 3.69 10.47 21.69
CA GLN A 149 3.40 11.90 21.68
C GLN A 149 3.77 12.55 20.34
N ALA A 150 4.80 12.08 19.64
CA ALA A 150 5.11 12.55 18.28
C ALA A 150 4.04 12.12 17.25
N LEU A 151 3.30 11.03 17.52
CA LEU A 151 2.13 10.64 16.73
C LEU A 151 1.00 11.65 16.94
N LEU A 152 0.67 11.98 18.19
CA LEU A 152 -0.36 12.96 18.57
C LEU A 152 0.01 14.40 18.16
N ASP A 153 1.28 14.77 18.32
CA ASP A 153 1.82 16.06 17.95
C ASP A 153 1.93 16.28 16.43
N ARG A 154 1.99 15.21 15.65
CA ARG A 154 1.99 15.27 14.17
C ARG A 154 0.58 15.41 13.61
N ILE A 155 -0.44 15.06 14.39
CA ILE A 155 -1.82 15.47 14.14
C ILE A 155 -1.96 16.99 14.34
N SER A 156 -1.15 17.61 15.21
CA SER A 156 -1.21 19.05 15.52
C SER A 156 -0.15 19.95 14.84
N ARG A 157 0.90 19.39 14.22
CA ARG A 157 1.99 20.16 13.58
C ARG A 157 2.27 19.75 12.13
N THR A 158 2.20 20.75 11.26
CA THR A 158 2.65 20.87 9.88
C THR A 158 3.48 19.69 9.32
N TYR A 159 2.78 18.87 8.56
CA TYR A 159 3.17 17.91 7.52
C TYR A 159 4.69 17.75 7.26
N ALA A 160 5.26 16.61 7.66
CA ALA A 160 6.57 16.20 7.16
C ALA A 160 6.50 16.07 5.63
N GLY A 161 7.61 16.26 4.90
CA GLY A 161 7.61 16.25 3.43
C GLY A 161 7.03 15.00 2.76
N SER A 162 6.94 13.86 3.48
CA SER A 162 6.26 12.63 3.04
C SER A 162 4.74 12.68 3.09
N ASP A 163 4.16 13.72 3.69
CA ASP A 163 2.73 13.91 3.90
C ASP A 163 2.16 14.94 2.91
N ARG A 164 3.03 15.56 2.09
CA ARG A 164 2.61 16.35 0.94
C ARG A 164 1.93 15.41 -0.04
N ARG A 165 0.74 15.76 -0.48
CA ARG A 165 0.00 15.04 -1.51
C ARG A 165 -0.23 15.95 -2.70
N LEU A 166 -0.28 15.37 -3.88
CA LEU A 166 -0.68 16.09 -5.07
C LEU A 166 -2.09 16.68 -4.84
N PRO A 167 -2.37 17.86 -5.40
CA PRO A 167 -3.70 18.42 -5.40
C PRO A 167 -4.72 17.48 -6.03
N TRP A 168 -5.96 17.54 -5.56
CA TRP A 168 -7.09 16.71 -6.04
C TRP A 168 -7.20 16.73 -7.58
N GLN A 169 -7.13 17.91 -8.18
CA GLN A 169 -7.27 18.12 -9.63
C GLN A 169 -6.16 17.51 -10.49
N GLU A 170 -5.05 17.08 -9.89
CA GLU A 170 -3.97 16.38 -10.59
C GLU A 170 -4.15 14.86 -10.59
N LEU A 171 -5.11 14.34 -9.83
CA LEU A 171 -5.30 12.92 -9.60
C LEU A 171 -6.64 12.41 -10.12
N PHE A 172 -7.69 13.24 -10.08
CA PHE A 172 -9.06 12.81 -10.33
C PHE A 172 -9.73 13.62 -11.43
N TYR A 173 -10.37 12.93 -12.37
CA TYR A 173 -10.86 13.48 -13.63
C TYR A 173 -12.28 13.00 -13.93
N ASP A 174 -13.02 13.75 -14.73
CA ASP A 174 -14.38 13.46 -15.16
C ASP A 174 -14.41 13.28 -16.69
N GLY A 175 -14.55 12.03 -17.15
CA GLY A 175 -14.57 11.65 -18.56
C GLY A 175 -13.24 11.73 -19.31
N SER A 176 -12.41 12.76 -19.06
CA SER A 176 -11.13 12.98 -19.75
C SER A 176 -10.07 13.65 -18.86
N LEU A 177 -8.79 13.52 -19.24
CA LEU A 177 -7.66 14.10 -18.50
C LEU A 177 -7.60 15.64 -18.54
N SER A 178 -8.40 16.29 -19.39
CA SER A 178 -8.48 17.75 -19.46
C SER A 178 -9.53 18.33 -18.51
N GLN A 179 -10.37 17.48 -17.91
CA GLN A 179 -11.48 17.89 -17.07
C GLN A 179 -11.31 17.31 -15.66
N PRO A 180 -10.77 18.09 -14.71
CA PRO A 180 -10.69 17.66 -13.32
C PRO A 180 -12.07 17.38 -12.74
N LEU A 181 -12.21 16.27 -12.02
CA LEU A 181 -13.39 15.97 -11.23
C LEU A 181 -13.40 16.90 -10.02
N THR A 182 -14.49 17.60 -9.75
CA THR A 182 -14.61 18.36 -8.50
C THR A 182 -15.03 17.46 -7.32
N PRO A 183 -14.67 17.78 -6.06
CA PRO A 183 -15.16 17.05 -4.90
C PRO A 183 -16.68 16.93 -4.84
N HIS A 184 -17.41 17.98 -5.23
CA HIS A 184 -18.86 17.98 -5.31
C HIS A 184 -19.39 16.96 -6.34
N GLN A 185 -18.79 16.90 -7.54
CA GLN A 185 -19.17 15.92 -8.57
C GLN A 185 -18.87 14.47 -8.16
N ALA A 186 -17.87 14.25 -7.30
CA ALA A 186 -17.58 12.92 -6.77
C ALA A 186 -18.68 12.38 -5.83
N GLY A 187 -19.54 13.25 -5.28
CA GLY A 187 -20.67 12.87 -4.43
C GLY A 187 -20.24 11.96 -3.26
N GLN A 188 -20.91 10.81 -3.13
CA GLN A 188 -20.59 9.82 -2.09
C GLN A 188 -19.16 9.26 -2.15
N TYR A 189 -18.50 9.34 -3.32
CA TYR A 189 -17.13 8.89 -3.53
C TYR A 189 -16.08 9.97 -3.25
N GLN A 190 -16.49 11.17 -2.82
CA GLN A 190 -15.56 12.22 -2.43
C GLN A 190 -14.57 11.72 -1.36
N GLU A 191 -15.09 11.11 -0.28
CA GLU A 191 -14.25 10.63 0.83
C GLU A 191 -13.37 9.43 0.40
N PRO A 192 -13.86 8.41 -0.33
CA PRO A 192 -13.02 7.37 -0.89
C PRO A 192 -11.86 7.88 -1.77
N LEU A 193 -12.10 8.87 -2.64
CA LEU A 193 -11.05 9.48 -3.44
C LEU A 193 -10.06 10.27 -2.58
N GLU A 194 -10.54 10.96 -1.54
CA GLU A 194 -9.64 11.60 -0.57
C GLU A 194 -8.75 10.57 0.14
N MET A 195 -9.28 9.39 0.47
CA MET A 195 -8.50 8.30 1.05
C MET A 195 -7.46 7.73 0.09
N VAL A 196 -7.77 7.67 -1.21
CA VAL A 196 -6.77 7.38 -2.26
C VAL A 196 -5.69 8.44 -2.28
N ARG A 197 -6.07 9.72 -2.25
CA ARG A 197 -5.10 10.83 -2.25
C ARG A 197 -4.12 10.72 -1.09
N LEU A 198 -4.57 10.25 0.08
CA LEU A 198 -3.71 10.06 1.26
C LEU A 198 -2.85 8.79 1.23
N ALA A 199 -3.09 7.86 0.31
CA ALA A 199 -2.35 6.60 0.20
C ALA A 199 -0.83 6.82 0.10
N PRO A 200 0.00 5.94 0.71
CA PRO A 200 1.44 5.99 0.53
C PRO A 200 1.83 5.59 -0.89
N SER A 201 2.98 6.08 -1.36
CA SER A 201 3.61 5.62 -2.59
C SER A 201 5.13 5.72 -2.52
N ALA A 202 5.83 4.92 -3.32
CA ALA A 202 7.28 4.97 -3.44
C ALA A 202 7.74 6.38 -3.83
N SER A 203 8.67 6.93 -3.03
CA SER A 203 9.14 8.32 -3.17
C SER A 203 8.02 9.38 -3.23
N ASN A 204 6.84 9.05 -2.70
CA ASN A 204 5.65 9.92 -2.65
C ASN A 204 5.15 10.40 -4.03
N GLN A 205 5.39 9.61 -5.08
CA GLN A 205 5.10 9.99 -6.47
C GLN A 205 3.61 10.01 -6.84
N GLN A 206 2.76 9.28 -6.11
CA GLN A 206 1.31 9.21 -6.33
C GLN A 206 0.96 8.95 -7.81
N PRO A 207 1.41 7.81 -8.36
CA PRO A 207 1.40 7.56 -9.80
C PRO A 207 0.00 7.23 -10.34
N TRP A 208 -1.06 7.31 -9.54
CA TRP A 208 -2.42 7.01 -9.97
C TRP A 208 -3.10 8.20 -10.63
N ARG A 209 -3.92 7.93 -11.64
CA ARG A 209 -4.89 8.86 -12.21
C ARG A 209 -6.23 8.14 -12.26
N ILE A 210 -7.29 8.73 -11.71
CA ILE A 210 -8.62 8.12 -11.68
C ILE A 210 -9.57 8.94 -12.51
N ILE A 211 -10.25 8.28 -13.44
CA ILE A 211 -11.22 8.92 -14.32
C ILE A 211 -12.60 8.38 -13.97
N HIS A 212 -13.50 9.27 -13.57
CA HIS A 212 -14.90 8.96 -13.40
C HIS A 212 -15.61 8.97 -14.77
N HIS A 213 -16.27 7.88 -15.14
CA HIS A 213 -17.05 7.79 -16.37
C HIS A 213 -18.17 6.75 -16.22
N LYS A 214 -19.41 7.11 -16.60
CA LYS A 214 -20.58 6.21 -16.56
C LYS A 214 -20.73 5.47 -15.22
N ASP A 215 -20.69 6.22 -14.12
CA ASP A 215 -20.81 5.71 -12.74
C ASP A 215 -19.72 4.71 -12.31
N GLN A 216 -18.58 4.71 -12.99
CA GLN A 216 -17.41 3.90 -12.66
C GLN A 216 -16.19 4.80 -12.44
N PHE A 217 -15.27 4.31 -11.62
CA PHE A 217 -13.97 4.94 -11.41
C PHE A 217 -12.88 4.08 -12.04
N HIS A 218 -12.25 4.57 -13.09
CA HIS A 218 -11.22 3.87 -13.84
C HIS A 218 -9.84 4.29 -13.34
N PHE A 219 -9.08 3.35 -12.82
CA PHE A 219 -7.75 3.55 -12.24
C PHE A 219 -6.68 3.31 -13.31
N TYR A 220 -5.86 4.33 -13.51
CA TYR A 220 -4.72 4.32 -14.41
C TYR A 220 -3.43 4.54 -13.65
N LEU A 221 -2.37 3.90 -14.12
CA LEU A 221 -1.01 4.09 -13.67
C LEU A 221 -0.27 5.05 -14.62
N GLN A 222 0.09 6.22 -14.14
CA GLN A 222 0.98 7.14 -14.84
C GLN A 222 2.44 6.85 -14.44
N ARG A 223 3.20 6.27 -15.37
CA ARG A 223 4.63 5.99 -15.15
C ARG A 223 5.41 7.28 -14.98
N THR A 224 6.37 7.27 -14.05
CA THR A 224 7.30 8.40 -13.90
C THR A 224 8.47 8.22 -14.86
N GLU A 225 8.86 9.28 -15.57
CA GLU A 225 9.85 9.22 -16.67
C GLU A 225 11.24 8.69 -16.24
N LYS A 226 11.61 8.87 -14.98
CA LYS A 226 12.90 8.41 -14.42
C LYS A 226 12.86 6.99 -13.85
N TYR A 227 11.73 6.29 -13.97
CA TYR A 227 11.60 4.93 -13.49
C TYR A 227 12.09 3.94 -14.56
N PRO A 228 12.94 2.95 -14.23
CA PRO A 228 13.42 1.99 -15.22
C PRO A 228 12.23 1.31 -15.91
N ALA A 229 12.27 1.24 -17.25
CA ALA A 229 11.22 0.59 -18.02
C ALA A 229 11.04 -0.88 -17.56
N PRO A 230 9.83 -1.47 -17.67
CA PRO A 230 9.53 -2.82 -17.19
C PRO A 230 10.50 -3.91 -17.68
N VAL A 231 11.03 -3.75 -18.89
CA VAL A 231 12.03 -4.66 -19.47
C VAL A 231 13.34 -4.67 -18.67
N PHE A 232 13.83 -3.49 -18.24
CA PHE A 232 15.04 -3.38 -17.42
C PHE A 232 14.83 -3.89 -15.99
N LYS A 233 13.61 -3.81 -15.45
CA LYS A 233 13.24 -4.39 -14.15
C LYS A 233 13.32 -5.91 -14.15
N LYS A 234 12.82 -6.58 -15.20
CA LYS A 234 12.91 -8.04 -15.34
C LYS A 234 14.36 -8.53 -15.37
N ILE A 235 15.23 -7.80 -16.07
CA ILE A 235 16.66 -8.09 -16.13
C ILE A 235 17.32 -7.93 -14.75
N LEU A 236 16.91 -6.91 -13.98
CA LEU A 236 17.44 -6.62 -12.64
C LEU A 236 16.68 -7.30 -11.49
N LYS A 237 15.65 -8.11 -11.78
CA LYS A 237 14.69 -8.67 -10.80
C LYS A 237 14.15 -7.63 -9.80
N LEU A 238 13.92 -6.40 -10.27
CA LEU A 238 13.36 -5.32 -9.45
C LEU A 238 11.84 -5.34 -9.56
N ALA A 239 11.15 -5.40 -8.43
CA ALA A 239 9.70 -5.35 -8.42
C ALA A 239 9.15 -4.01 -8.94
N ASP A 240 7.96 -4.06 -9.52
CA ASP A 240 7.28 -2.87 -10.00
C ASP A 240 6.60 -2.11 -8.85
N LEU A 241 7.36 -1.24 -8.18
CA LEU A 241 6.84 -0.49 -7.03
C LEU A 241 5.69 0.45 -7.41
N GLN A 242 5.62 0.97 -8.63
CA GLN A 242 4.52 1.86 -9.02
C GLN A 242 3.20 1.08 -9.21
N SER A 243 3.26 -0.19 -9.60
CA SER A 243 2.09 -1.07 -9.59
C SER A 243 1.65 -1.42 -8.17
N ILE A 244 2.60 -1.62 -7.25
CA ILE A 244 2.32 -1.75 -5.80
C ILE A 244 1.61 -0.49 -5.29
N ASP A 245 2.14 0.70 -5.60
CA ASP A 245 1.54 1.98 -5.18
C ASP A 245 0.08 2.11 -5.63
N LEU A 246 -0.26 1.63 -6.83
CA LEU A 246 -1.64 1.63 -7.29
C LEU A 246 -2.51 0.59 -6.57
N GLY A 247 -1.97 -0.59 -6.26
CA GLY A 247 -2.65 -1.57 -5.41
C GLY A 247 -3.01 -0.99 -4.04
N ILE A 248 -2.09 -0.24 -3.43
CA ILE A 248 -2.31 0.49 -2.19
C ILE A 248 -3.47 1.49 -2.35
N ALA A 249 -3.45 2.30 -3.42
CA ALA A 249 -4.56 3.22 -3.74
C ALA A 249 -5.91 2.48 -3.89
N MET A 250 -5.94 1.35 -4.59
CA MET A 250 -7.14 0.53 -4.73
C MET A 250 -7.65 0.00 -3.37
N ALA A 251 -6.76 -0.42 -2.48
CA ALA A 251 -7.17 -0.85 -1.13
C ALA A 251 -7.80 0.30 -0.34
N HIS A 252 -7.19 1.49 -0.38
CA HIS A 252 -7.72 2.69 0.27
C HIS A 252 -9.12 3.04 -0.25
N PHE A 253 -9.30 3.05 -1.58
CA PHE A 253 -10.58 3.34 -2.20
C PHE A 253 -11.67 2.36 -1.75
N LYS A 254 -11.41 1.04 -1.89
CA LYS A 254 -12.42 0.03 -1.58
C LYS A 254 -12.76 0.02 -0.09
N LEU A 255 -11.77 0.02 0.79
CA LEU A 255 -12.03 -0.08 2.22
C LEU A 255 -12.82 1.12 2.73
N SER A 256 -12.51 2.33 2.25
CA SER A 256 -13.24 3.55 2.61
C SER A 256 -14.63 3.64 1.95
N ALA A 257 -14.79 3.16 0.72
CA ALA A 257 -16.11 3.02 0.08
C ALA A 257 -17.01 2.08 0.92
N LEU A 258 -16.51 0.89 1.27
CA LEU A 258 -17.23 -0.05 2.13
C LEU A 258 -17.53 0.52 3.52
N GLY A 259 -16.60 1.33 4.08
CA GLY A 259 -16.82 2.04 5.34
C GLY A 259 -17.93 3.10 5.29
N ARG A 260 -18.32 3.53 4.08
CA ARG A 260 -19.47 4.40 3.81
C ARG A 260 -20.68 3.64 3.27
N GLU A 261 -20.71 2.32 3.46
CA GLU A 261 -21.78 1.45 2.98
C GLU A 261 -21.94 1.45 1.45
N LEU A 262 -20.92 1.93 0.71
CA LEU A 262 -20.88 1.89 -0.73
C LEU A 262 -20.42 0.51 -1.19
N SER A 263 -21.21 -0.12 -2.05
CA SER A 263 -20.90 -1.45 -2.58
C SER A 263 -20.36 -1.38 -4.00
N GLY A 264 -19.51 -2.34 -4.34
CA GLY A 264 -18.90 -2.42 -5.66
C GLY A 264 -17.84 -3.50 -5.75
N GLU A 265 -17.26 -3.63 -6.94
CA GLU A 265 -16.20 -4.59 -7.23
C GLU A 265 -15.18 -4.05 -8.21
N TRP A 266 -13.99 -4.66 -8.17
CA TRP A 266 -12.94 -4.41 -9.14
C TRP A 266 -13.20 -5.23 -10.40
N LEU A 267 -13.13 -4.56 -11.55
CA LEU A 267 -13.21 -5.17 -12.87
C LEU A 267 -11.95 -4.85 -13.65
N ILE A 268 -11.47 -5.82 -14.42
CA ILE A 268 -10.36 -5.64 -15.36
C ILE A 268 -10.99 -5.56 -16.74
N ASN A 269 -11.52 -4.38 -17.07
CA ASN A 269 -12.19 -4.12 -18.34
C ASN A 269 -11.92 -2.67 -18.74
N ASP A 270 -10.99 -2.48 -19.67
CA ASP A 270 -10.59 -1.16 -20.14
C ASP A 270 -11.78 -0.49 -20.86
N PRO A 271 -12.24 0.70 -20.42
CA PRO A 271 -13.32 1.42 -21.10
C PRO A 271 -12.92 1.97 -22.48
N GLY A 272 -11.65 1.91 -22.87
CA GLY A 272 -11.16 2.41 -24.16
C GLY A 272 -11.30 3.93 -24.29
N LEU A 273 -11.13 4.67 -23.19
CA LEU A 273 -11.21 6.13 -23.21
C LEU A 273 -10.08 6.71 -24.09
N PRO A 274 -10.35 7.74 -24.91
CA PRO A 274 -9.32 8.41 -25.69
C PRO A 274 -8.46 9.28 -24.76
N LEU A 275 -7.29 8.77 -24.35
CA LEU A 275 -6.41 9.42 -23.39
C LEU A 275 -5.16 9.94 -24.09
N ASP A 276 -5.07 11.26 -24.25
CA ASP A 276 -3.95 11.95 -24.90
C ASP A 276 -2.79 12.20 -23.93
N LYS A 277 -2.32 11.14 -23.25
CA LYS A 277 -1.17 11.23 -22.34
C LYS A 277 -0.26 10.00 -22.43
N PRO A 278 1.00 10.17 -22.91
CA PRO A 278 1.97 9.08 -22.92
C PRO A 278 2.23 8.51 -21.52
N GLY A 279 2.44 7.20 -21.44
CA GLY A 279 2.82 6.51 -20.20
C GLY A 279 1.69 6.31 -19.19
N LEU A 280 0.44 6.46 -19.62
CA LEU A 280 -0.74 6.14 -18.83
C LEU A 280 -1.22 4.71 -19.17
N GLU A 281 -1.25 3.84 -18.17
CA GLU A 281 -1.61 2.42 -18.31
C GLU A 281 -2.94 2.16 -17.59
N TYR A 282 -3.93 1.56 -18.27
CA TYR A 282 -5.15 1.11 -17.59
C TYR A 282 -4.83 -0.06 -16.65
N ILE A 283 -5.48 -0.10 -15.48
CA ILE A 283 -5.26 -1.16 -14.50
C ILE A 283 -6.57 -1.83 -14.08
N SER A 284 -7.54 -1.08 -13.56
CA SER A 284 -8.82 -1.64 -13.12
C SER A 284 -9.89 -0.56 -13.01
N SER A 285 -11.16 -0.97 -13.04
CA SER A 285 -12.31 -0.11 -12.79
C SER A 285 -13.03 -0.55 -11.53
N TRP A 286 -13.41 0.40 -10.70
CA TRP A 286 -14.41 0.18 -9.67
C TRP A 286 -15.80 0.34 -10.26
N LYS A 287 -16.59 -0.73 -10.25
CA LYS A 287 -17.99 -0.72 -10.65
C LYS A 287 -18.88 -0.82 -9.43
N ASN A 288 -19.78 0.14 -9.30
CA ASN A 288 -20.76 0.15 -8.22
C ASN A 288 -21.72 -1.03 -8.37
N LYS A 289 -22.09 -1.66 -7.25
CA LYS A 289 -23.19 -2.62 -7.23
C LYS A 289 -24.47 -1.85 -6.92
N ALA A 290 -25.51 -2.10 -7.72
CA ALA A 290 -26.86 -1.59 -7.49
C ALA A 290 -27.47 -2.22 -6.24
#